data_AF-A0AAJ7Q0G9-F1
#
_entry.id   AF-A0AAJ7Q0G9-F1
#
_cell.length_a   1.000
_cell.length_b   1.000
_cell.length_c   1.000
_cell.angle_alpha   90.00
_cell.angle_beta   90.00
_cell.angle_gamma   90.00
#
_symmetry.space_group_name_H-M   'P 1'
#
loop_
_entity.id
_entity.type
_entity.pdbx_description
1 polymer ?
#
loop_
_entity_poly.entity_id
_entity_poly.type
_entity_poly.pdbx_seq_one_letter_code
_entity_poly.pdbx_strand_id
1 'polypeptide(L)'
;MDNDSIYSGYSFKSSHSRSSRKHRERRDRHRTKNRDGSIRGDKSVTIQAPGEPLLDAESTRGDDRDDNWGETTTVVTGTSVDSISNEDLTRITKDLEDSSPLECRRYLGLVLAAVLGLFALVTPLAFLALPQLLWRDTLDPCGTPCEGLYISLAFKLLILLISTWALFLRPPRATLPRFFIFRCLLLALVFLFVASYWLFYGVRVLEPRETDYRGIVGYAASLVDALLFIQYLALVLLEVRHLQPAFCLKVVRTTDGASHFYNVGHLSIQRAAVWVLEQYYSDFPVYNPALLNLPKSILTKKMSAFKVYNLGEENSTNNSTGQSRAMIAATARRRDNSHNEYYYEEAEMERRVRKRKARLLVSVEEAFTHIKRQQEEEAAASSPKHPREVMDPREAAQAIFAPMARAMQKYLRATRQQSYHSMESIINHLQFCITHNMTPKAFLERYLSPGPTLQYLDNGRGRQWTLVSEEPVTASLREGQVFTLKRLDFSLVATVTPLPFLRLGEEFIDPKSHKFVMKLQSETSV
;
A
#
# COMPACT_ATOMS: atom_id res chain seq x y z
N MET A 1 -5.08 38.29 -56.99
CA MET A 1 -6.53 38.59 -56.93
C MET A 1 -7.22 37.28 -56.65
N ASP A 2 -7.77 37.24 -55.45
CA ASP A 2 -8.16 36.08 -54.66
C ASP A 2 -9.45 35.40 -55.15
N ASN A 3 -9.53 34.09 -54.96
CA ASN A 3 -10.63 33.47 -54.21
C ASN A 3 -10.43 31.95 -54.06
N ASP A 4 -10.44 31.53 -52.80
CA ASP A 4 -10.99 30.29 -52.22
C ASP A 4 -10.87 28.97 -52.99
N SER A 5 -10.04 28.07 -52.45
CA SER A 5 -10.09 26.65 -52.79
C SER A 5 -10.92 25.86 -51.78
N ILE A 6 -11.95 25.25 -52.38
CA ILE A 6 -13.05 24.51 -51.82
C ILE A 6 -12.62 23.09 -51.45
N TYR A 7 -13.17 22.66 -50.33
CA TYR A 7 -13.29 21.30 -49.83
C TYR A 7 -14.13 20.41 -50.79
N SER A 8 -13.60 19.25 -51.18
CA SER A 8 -14.30 17.98 -51.53
C SER A 8 -13.42 17.19 -52.53
N GLY A 9 -13.34 15.87 -52.53
CA GLY A 9 -14.01 14.83 -51.79
C GLY A 9 -13.94 13.53 -52.61
N TYR A 10 -14.07 12.39 -51.91
CA TYR A 10 -14.66 11.13 -52.42
C TYR A 10 -13.89 10.36 -53.51
N SER A 11 -13.64 9.05 -53.40
CA SER A 11 -14.58 7.92 -53.16
C SER A 11 -13.81 6.60 -53.44
N PHE A 12 -14.16 5.39 -52.96
CA PHE A 12 -15.36 4.60 -53.23
C PHE A 12 -15.46 3.34 -52.33
N LYS A 13 -16.64 3.17 -51.71
CA LYS A 13 -17.56 2.00 -51.66
C LYS A 13 -16.99 0.58 -51.37
N SER A 14 -17.60 -0.21 -50.49
CA SER A 14 -18.98 -0.74 -50.48
C SER A 14 -19.24 -1.38 -49.08
N SER A 15 -20.42 -1.59 -48.50
CA SER A 15 -21.74 -1.99 -49.02
C SER A 15 -22.84 -1.63 -48.00
N HIS A 16 -23.99 -1.24 -48.53
CA HIS A 16 -25.24 -0.90 -47.85
C HIS A 16 -25.93 -2.13 -47.25
N SER A 17 -26.60 -1.98 -46.10
CA SER A 17 -27.91 -2.61 -45.86
C SER A 17 -28.80 -1.69 -45.04
N ARG A 18 -29.97 -1.38 -45.59
CA ARG A 18 -31.01 -0.48 -45.08
C ARG A 18 -32.12 -1.30 -44.41
N SER A 19 -32.73 -0.67 -43.41
CA SER A 19 -34.16 -0.71 -43.06
C SER A 19 -34.77 -1.99 -42.49
N SER A 20 -35.21 -1.93 -41.23
CA SER A 20 -36.55 -2.35 -40.84
C SER A 20 -36.86 -1.84 -39.43
N ARG A 21 -37.72 -0.80 -39.35
CA ARG A 21 -38.42 -0.41 -38.12
C ARG A 21 -39.40 -1.54 -37.76
N LYS A 22 -39.20 -2.22 -36.63
CA LYS A 22 -40.23 -3.11 -36.07
C LYS A 22 -40.99 -2.42 -34.94
N HIS A 23 -42.25 -2.19 -35.26
CA HIS A 23 -43.36 -1.77 -34.41
C HIS A 23 -43.47 -2.70 -33.19
N ARG A 24 -43.52 -2.12 -32.00
CA ARG A 24 -43.71 -2.85 -30.74
C ARG A 24 -45.22 -3.08 -30.57
N GLU A 25 -45.72 -4.19 -31.08
CA GLU A 25 -47.13 -4.57 -30.89
C GLU A 25 -47.40 -5.06 -29.46
N ARG A 26 -48.43 -4.45 -28.91
CA ARG A 26 -49.09 -4.69 -27.63
C ARG A 26 -49.75 -6.07 -27.69
N ARG A 27 -49.28 -7.01 -26.87
CA ARG A 27 -49.87 -8.35 -26.80
C ARG A 27 -51.08 -8.32 -25.87
N ASP A 28 -52.20 -7.84 -26.39
CA ASP A 28 -53.52 -8.03 -25.79
C ASP A 28 -53.92 -9.50 -25.93
N ARG A 29 -53.86 -10.26 -24.83
CA ARG A 29 -54.48 -11.59 -24.76
C ARG A 29 -55.95 -11.41 -24.38
N HIS A 30 -56.79 -11.29 -25.40
CA HIS A 30 -58.21 -11.58 -25.29
C HIS A 30 -58.40 -13.04 -24.88
N ARG A 31 -58.94 -13.24 -23.67
CA ARG A 31 -59.40 -14.51 -23.16
C ARG A 31 -60.79 -14.76 -23.74
N THR A 32 -60.91 -15.73 -24.64
CA THR A 32 -62.18 -16.18 -25.20
C THR A 32 -63.01 -16.86 -24.11
N LYS A 33 -64.28 -16.45 -24.05
CA LYS A 33 -65.38 -17.11 -23.35
C LYS A 33 -65.51 -18.53 -23.88
N ASN A 34 -65.45 -19.52 -22.99
CA ASN A 34 -66.30 -20.70 -23.09
C ASN A 34 -66.89 -20.98 -21.72
N ARG A 35 -68.22 -21.02 -21.71
CA ARG A 35 -69.12 -21.23 -20.60
C ARG A 35 -69.64 -22.64 -20.79
N ASP A 36 -69.37 -23.53 -19.85
CA ASP A 36 -70.29 -24.62 -19.48
C ASP A 36 -70.06 -24.96 -18.01
N GLY A 37 -71.17 -25.05 -17.28
CA GLY A 37 -71.22 -24.99 -15.82
C GLY A 37 -71.49 -26.31 -15.14
N SER A 38 -71.29 -26.30 -13.83
CA SER A 38 -71.95 -27.13 -12.79
C SER A 38 -71.22 -26.85 -11.45
N ILE A 39 -71.65 -25.89 -10.63
CA ILE A 39 -72.63 -25.99 -9.51
C ILE A 39 -72.00 -26.43 -8.16
N ARG A 40 -72.25 -25.59 -7.13
CA ARG A 40 -72.03 -25.66 -5.66
C ARG A 40 -70.75 -24.99 -5.14
N GLY A 41 -70.78 -23.98 -4.26
CA GLY A 41 -71.87 -23.29 -3.58
C GLY A 41 -71.27 -22.20 -2.69
N ASP A 42 -71.92 -21.03 -2.67
CA ASP A 42 -71.52 -19.84 -1.91
C ASP A 42 -71.59 -20.05 -0.39
N LYS A 43 -70.65 -19.41 0.32
CA LYS A 43 -70.95 -18.62 1.53
C LYS A 43 -69.86 -17.56 1.72
N SER A 44 -70.23 -16.33 1.40
CA SER A 44 -69.52 -15.08 1.71
C SER A 44 -69.68 -14.71 3.18
N VAL A 45 -68.60 -14.33 3.86
CA VAL A 45 -68.65 -13.37 4.98
C VAL A 45 -67.43 -12.44 4.88
N THR A 46 -67.74 -11.17 4.68
CA THR A 46 -66.85 -10.00 4.73
C THR A 46 -66.53 -9.70 6.19
N ILE A 47 -65.24 -9.56 6.56
CA ILE A 47 -64.86 -8.84 7.78
C ILE A 47 -63.74 -7.84 7.44
N GLN A 48 -63.99 -6.63 7.90
CA GLN A 48 -63.35 -5.35 7.66
C GLN A 48 -62.00 -5.26 8.39
N ALA A 49 -60.99 -4.70 7.72
CA ALA A 49 -59.69 -4.37 8.31
C ALA A 49 -59.79 -3.15 9.22
N PRO A 50 -59.02 -3.13 10.33
CA PRO A 50 -58.60 -1.87 10.94
C PRO A 50 -57.08 -1.78 11.15
N GLY A 51 -56.51 -0.65 10.70
CA GLY A 51 -55.47 0.11 11.40
C GLY A 51 -54.02 -0.36 11.31
N GLU A 52 -53.18 0.40 10.58
CA GLU A 52 -51.76 0.57 10.91
C GLU A 52 -51.58 1.10 12.35
N PRO A 53 -50.44 0.85 13.00
CA PRO A 53 -49.34 1.84 12.88
C PRO A 53 -47.96 1.21 12.66
N LEU A 54 -47.28 1.78 11.66
CA LEU A 54 -45.86 2.19 11.62
C LEU A 54 -45.09 2.01 12.94
N LEU A 55 -44.07 1.14 12.97
CA LEU A 55 -42.86 1.25 13.80
C LEU A 55 -41.78 0.28 13.28
N ASP A 56 -40.68 0.87 12.79
CA ASP A 56 -39.42 0.19 12.44
C ASP A 56 -38.83 -0.50 13.68
N ALA A 57 -38.58 -1.81 13.57
CA ALA A 57 -37.82 -2.56 14.58
C ALA A 57 -36.37 -2.76 14.10
N GLU A 58 -35.59 -1.68 14.22
CA GLU A 58 -34.13 -1.68 14.25
C GLU A 58 -33.66 -2.45 15.50
N SER A 59 -32.87 -3.51 15.33
CA SER A 59 -32.07 -4.08 16.43
C SER A 59 -30.81 -4.79 15.91
N THR A 60 -29.86 -4.00 15.42
CA THR A 60 -28.43 -4.35 15.45
C THR A 60 -27.88 -3.95 16.80
N ARG A 61 -27.90 -4.87 17.77
CA ARG A 61 -27.15 -4.72 19.03
C ARG A 61 -25.83 -5.48 18.90
N GLY A 62 -24.74 -4.74 18.78
CA GLY A 62 -23.38 -5.25 18.89
C GLY A 62 -22.43 -4.83 17.76
N ASP A 63 -22.39 -3.54 17.39
CA ASP A 63 -21.14 -2.84 17.00
C ASP A 63 -21.31 -1.33 16.71
N ASP A 64 -22.51 -0.77 16.91
CA ASP A 64 -22.74 0.67 16.76
C ASP A 64 -22.22 1.43 17.99
N ARG A 65 -20.91 1.72 18.02
CA ARG A 65 -20.43 2.94 18.67
C ARG A 65 -20.95 4.12 17.85
N ASP A 66 -21.82 4.91 18.47
CA ASP A 66 -22.48 6.09 17.90
C ASP A 66 -21.47 7.17 17.46
N ASP A 67 -21.16 7.22 16.16
CA ASP A 67 -20.69 8.43 15.48
C ASP A 67 -21.85 9.02 14.67
N ASN A 68 -22.91 9.41 15.39
CA ASN A 68 -24.01 10.16 14.81
C ASN A 68 -23.58 11.63 14.69
N TRP A 69 -23.13 12.07 13.50
CA TRP A 69 -22.63 13.43 13.25
C TRP A 69 -23.71 14.53 13.31
N GLY A 70 -24.60 14.52 14.32
CA GLY A 70 -25.46 15.64 14.66
C GLY A 70 -26.99 15.43 14.62
N GLU A 71 -27.52 14.22 14.81
CA GLU A 71 -28.98 14.04 14.97
C GLU A 71 -29.35 13.48 16.35
N THR A 72 -29.22 14.26 17.43
CA THR A 72 -30.10 14.20 18.63
C THR A 72 -29.61 15.13 19.74
N THR A 73 -30.33 16.22 19.97
CA THR A 73 -30.42 16.91 21.27
C THR A 73 -31.31 16.08 22.19
N THR A 74 -30.74 15.23 23.05
CA THR A 74 -31.44 14.72 24.24
C THR A 74 -30.51 14.70 25.44
N VAL A 75 -31.11 14.97 26.60
CA VAL A 75 -30.52 15.37 27.88
C VAL A 75 -29.45 14.39 28.39
N VAL A 76 -28.26 14.92 28.68
CA VAL A 76 -27.19 14.21 29.39
C VAL A 76 -27.53 14.17 30.88
N THR A 77 -27.82 12.99 31.41
CA THR A 77 -27.63 12.69 32.83
C THR A 77 -26.34 11.90 32.95
N GLY A 78 -25.35 12.49 33.62
CA GLY A 78 -24.12 11.79 33.96
C GLY A 78 -24.37 10.70 34.99
N THR A 79 -23.62 9.59 34.89
CA THR A 79 -22.82 9.05 36.01
C THR A 79 -21.99 7.84 35.58
N SER A 80 -20.77 7.84 36.11
CA SER A 80 -19.83 6.72 36.33
C SER A 80 -18.72 6.50 35.30
N VAL A 81 -17.62 7.17 35.63
CA VAL A 81 -16.23 6.89 35.30
C VAL A 81 -15.77 5.58 35.96
N ASP A 82 -14.76 4.98 35.34
CA ASP A 82 -13.86 3.92 35.82
C ASP A 82 -14.40 2.48 35.94
N SER A 83 -14.27 1.75 34.82
CA SER A 83 -14.00 0.32 34.85
C SER A 83 -12.77 0.00 33.99
N ILE A 84 -11.60 0.01 34.61
CA ILE A 84 -10.38 -0.55 34.01
C ILE A 84 -10.55 -2.06 33.98
N SER A 85 -10.61 -2.63 32.79
CA SER A 85 -10.80 -4.07 32.58
C SER A 85 -9.48 -4.83 32.75
N ASN A 86 -9.54 -6.08 33.23
CA ASN A 86 -8.37 -6.97 33.37
C ASN A 86 -7.63 -7.23 32.03
N GLU A 87 -8.25 -6.89 30.90
CA GLU A 87 -7.63 -6.94 29.57
C GLU A 87 -6.57 -5.84 29.37
N ASP A 88 -6.69 -4.70 30.06
CA ASP A 88 -5.70 -3.62 29.98
C ASP A 88 -4.49 -3.87 30.88
N LEU A 89 -4.68 -4.56 32.02
CA LEU A 89 -3.56 -4.96 32.89
C LEU A 89 -2.68 -6.04 32.23
N THR A 90 -3.29 -6.99 31.52
CA THR A 90 -2.56 -8.02 30.76
C THR A 90 -1.88 -7.46 29.51
N ARG A 91 -2.43 -6.39 28.90
CA ARG A 91 -1.77 -5.63 27.83
C ARG A 91 -0.54 -4.87 28.33
N ILE A 92 -0.64 -4.19 29.47
CA ILE A 92 0.50 -3.45 30.06
C ILE A 92 1.61 -4.42 30.50
N THR A 93 1.25 -5.57 31.06
CA THR A 93 2.23 -6.60 31.48
C THR A 93 2.96 -7.20 30.27
N LYS A 94 2.26 -7.40 29.16
CA LYS A 94 2.84 -7.90 27.90
C LYS A 94 3.69 -6.87 27.17
N ASP A 95 3.29 -5.59 27.22
CA ASP A 95 4.06 -4.46 26.68
C ASP A 95 5.37 -4.22 27.48
N LEU A 96 5.44 -4.68 28.74
CA LEU A 96 6.64 -4.61 29.59
C LEU A 96 7.64 -5.76 29.35
N GLU A 97 7.17 -6.95 28.95
CA GLU A 97 8.04 -8.10 28.60
C GLU A 97 8.69 -7.96 27.21
N ASP A 98 8.07 -7.25 26.28
CA ASP A 98 8.59 -7.07 24.91
C ASP A 98 9.64 -5.94 24.77
N SER A 99 9.88 -5.13 25.81
CA SER A 99 10.55 -3.82 25.66
C SER A 99 12.03 -3.73 26.08
N SER A 100 12.77 -4.80 26.41
CA SER A 100 14.16 -4.60 26.89
C SER A 100 15.32 -5.56 26.56
N PRO A 101 15.16 -6.76 25.95
CA PRO A 101 16.34 -7.54 25.50
C PRO A 101 16.66 -7.44 24.00
N LEU A 102 15.72 -6.97 23.16
CA LEU A 102 15.88 -6.97 21.70
C LEU A 102 16.52 -5.69 21.13
N GLU A 103 16.41 -4.55 21.83
CA GLU A 103 16.97 -3.27 21.37
C GLU A 103 18.49 -3.17 21.61
N CYS A 104 19.05 -3.79 22.65
CA CYS A 104 20.51 -3.83 22.82
C CYS A 104 21.20 -4.61 21.68
N ARG A 105 20.59 -5.70 21.21
CA ARG A 105 21.09 -6.47 20.06
C ARG A 105 21.06 -5.66 18.75
N ARG A 106 20.16 -4.67 18.64
CA ARG A 106 20.01 -3.78 17.48
C ARG A 106 21.22 -2.87 17.29
N TYR A 107 21.79 -2.36 18.38
CA TYR A 107 22.93 -1.45 18.33
C TYR A 107 24.27 -2.18 18.34
N LEU A 108 24.36 -3.40 18.86
CA LEU A 108 25.62 -4.14 18.96
C LEU A 108 26.39 -4.21 17.64
N GLY A 109 25.71 -4.55 16.53
CA GLY A 109 26.36 -4.62 15.21
C GLY A 109 26.81 -3.26 14.67
N LEU A 110 26.04 -2.20 14.93
CA LEU A 110 26.39 -0.83 14.54
C LEU A 110 27.56 -0.30 15.39
N VAL A 111 27.53 -0.56 16.70
CA VAL A 111 28.57 -0.18 17.66
C VAL A 111 29.87 -0.89 17.31
N LEU A 112 29.84 -2.22 17.07
CA LEU A 112 31.03 -2.97 16.66
C LEU A 112 31.60 -2.44 15.33
N ALA A 113 30.75 -2.17 14.34
CA ALA A 113 31.19 -1.60 13.07
C ALA A 113 31.76 -0.18 13.22
N ALA A 114 31.15 0.65 14.06
CA ALA A 114 31.61 2.01 14.34
C ALA A 114 32.94 2.02 15.10
N VAL A 115 33.09 1.17 16.12
CA VAL A 115 34.33 1.01 16.89
C VAL A 115 35.45 0.52 15.97
N LEU A 116 35.20 -0.51 15.17
CA LEU A 116 36.19 -1.03 14.24
C LEU A 116 36.54 -0.03 13.13
N GLY A 117 35.54 0.70 12.60
CA GLY A 117 35.75 1.75 11.61
C GLY A 117 36.56 2.92 12.14
N LEU A 118 36.29 3.35 13.37
CA LEU A 118 37.08 4.38 14.06
C LEU A 118 38.50 3.90 14.35
N PHE A 119 38.65 2.65 14.80
CA PHE A 119 39.97 2.04 14.99
C PHE A 119 40.77 1.99 13.68
N ALA A 120 40.14 1.60 12.57
CA ALA A 120 40.77 1.59 11.24
C ALA A 120 41.17 3.00 10.75
N LEU A 121 40.41 4.04 11.11
CA LEU A 121 40.75 5.44 10.78
C LEU A 121 41.91 5.97 11.65
N VAL A 122 41.92 5.64 12.94
CA VAL A 122 42.93 6.12 13.90
C VAL A 122 44.26 5.39 13.73
N THR A 123 44.25 4.12 13.31
CA THR A 123 45.47 3.30 13.22
C THR A 123 46.57 3.92 12.33
N PRO A 124 46.30 4.38 11.09
CA PRO A 124 47.31 5.05 10.25
C PRO A 124 47.86 6.34 10.88
N LEU A 125 47.04 7.10 11.61
CA LEU A 125 47.47 8.30 12.33
C LEU A 125 48.37 7.94 13.52
N ALA A 126 48.03 6.87 14.23
CA ALA A 126 48.84 6.35 15.34
C ALA A 126 50.23 5.90 14.85
N PHE A 127 50.33 5.24 13.69
CA PHE A 127 51.62 4.83 13.11
C PHE A 127 52.53 6.01 12.75
N LEU A 128 51.96 7.18 12.46
CA LEU A 128 52.71 8.41 12.20
C LEU A 128 53.07 9.16 13.48
N ALA A 129 52.16 9.17 14.47
CA ALA A 129 52.34 9.90 15.72
C ALA A 129 53.27 9.19 16.71
N LEU A 130 53.23 7.85 16.77
CA LEU A 130 54.02 7.06 17.73
C LEU A 130 55.54 7.30 17.63
N PRO A 131 56.18 7.27 16.44
CA PRO A 131 57.61 7.52 16.32
C PRO A 131 57.99 8.96 16.72
N GLN A 132 57.13 9.93 16.39
CA GLN A 132 57.34 11.33 16.78
C GLN A 132 57.20 11.57 18.29
N LEU A 133 56.47 10.72 19.01
CA LEU A 133 56.30 10.82 20.45
C LEU A 133 57.41 10.07 21.22
N LEU A 134 57.85 8.92 20.72
CA LEU A 134 58.80 8.06 21.44
C LEU A 134 60.26 8.47 21.23
N TRP A 135 60.69 8.78 20.01
CA TRP A 135 62.11 9.01 19.69
C TRP A 135 62.33 10.14 18.66
N ARG A 136 61.68 11.28 18.88
CA ARG A 136 61.71 12.46 17.99
C ARG A 136 63.12 12.91 17.58
N ASP A 137 64.06 12.82 18.52
CA ASP A 137 65.42 13.35 18.34
C ASP A 137 66.31 12.46 17.47
N THR A 138 65.89 11.21 17.19
CA THR A 138 66.63 10.24 16.37
C THR A 138 66.00 9.99 15.00
N LEU A 139 64.93 10.72 14.65
CA LEU A 139 64.21 10.56 13.40
C LEU A 139 64.87 11.35 12.27
N ASP A 140 65.04 10.72 11.12
CA ASP A 140 65.55 11.39 9.93
C ASP A 140 64.54 12.44 9.42
N PRO A 141 64.99 13.64 8.99
CA PRO A 141 64.09 14.67 8.48
C PRO A 141 63.39 14.18 7.20
N CYS A 142 62.06 14.33 7.20
CA CYS A 142 61.21 13.99 6.07
C CYS A 142 61.53 14.90 4.88
N GLY A 143 62.10 14.33 3.81
CA GLY A 143 62.36 15.06 2.56
C GLY A 143 61.09 15.30 1.73
N THR A 144 61.23 16.02 0.62
CA THR A 144 60.15 16.29 -0.37
C THR A 144 59.34 15.07 -0.83
N PRO A 145 59.90 13.84 -1.05
CA PRO A 145 59.07 12.69 -1.40
C PRO A 145 58.15 12.22 -0.25
N CYS A 146 58.54 12.48 0.99
CA CYS A 146 57.77 12.12 2.17
C CYS A 146 56.62 13.12 2.42
N GLU A 147 56.81 14.41 2.10
CA GLU A 147 55.73 15.41 2.06
C GLU A 147 54.63 15.05 1.06
N GLY A 148 55.00 14.53 -0.13
CA GLY A 148 54.03 14.03 -1.11
C GLY A 148 53.20 12.84 -0.59
N LEU A 149 53.81 11.94 0.18
CA LEU A 149 53.10 10.81 0.80
C LEU A 149 52.11 11.27 1.87
N TYR A 150 52.43 12.31 2.64
CA TYR A 150 51.50 12.89 3.60
C TYR A 150 50.24 13.47 2.94
N ILE A 151 50.41 14.22 1.85
CA ILE A 151 49.28 14.77 1.09
C ILE A 151 48.41 13.61 0.55
N SER A 152 49.04 12.59 -0.04
CA SER A 152 48.32 11.40 -0.51
C SER A 152 47.57 10.69 0.61
N LEU A 153 48.20 10.50 1.76
CA LEU A 153 47.61 9.87 2.93
C LEU A 153 46.44 10.67 3.50
N ALA A 154 46.54 12.00 3.56
CA ALA A 154 45.45 12.86 3.98
C ALA A 154 44.20 12.72 3.08
N PHE A 155 44.39 12.75 1.75
CA PHE A 155 43.27 12.53 0.82
C PHE A 155 42.67 11.12 0.94
N LYS A 156 43.51 10.09 1.06
CA LYS A 156 43.05 8.70 1.23
C LYS A 156 42.26 8.50 2.54
N LEU A 157 42.71 9.11 3.64
CA LEU A 157 42.01 9.08 4.93
C LEU A 157 40.65 9.80 4.87
N LEU A 158 40.55 10.91 4.13
CA LEU A 158 39.28 11.59 3.89
C LEU A 158 38.30 10.68 3.13
N ILE A 159 38.76 10.03 2.06
CA ILE A 159 37.93 9.08 1.30
C ILE A 159 37.49 7.90 2.19
N LEU A 160 38.40 7.39 3.03
CA LEU A 160 38.10 6.32 3.98
C LEU A 160 37.04 6.76 5.01
N LEU A 161 37.13 7.99 5.53
CA LEU A 161 36.16 8.56 6.45
C LEU A 161 34.76 8.65 5.83
N ILE A 162 34.65 9.19 4.61
CA ILE A 162 33.37 9.29 3.90
C ILE A 162 32.80 7.89 3.62
N SER A 163 33.66 6.94 3.22
CA SER A 163 33.25 5.57 2.90
C SER A 163 32.76 4.82 4.14
N THR A 164 33.46 4.95 5.27
CA THR A 164 33.05 4.33 6.54
C THR A 164 31.75 4.92 7.07
N TRP A 165 31.56 6.23 6.93
CA TRP A 165 30.28 6.88 7.23
C TRP A 165 29.13 6.36 6.35
N ALA A 166 29.33 6.31 5.04
CA ALA A 166 28.30 5.90 4.09
C ALA A 166 27.92 4.41 4.22
N LEU A 167 28.89 3.52 4.46
CA LEU A 167 28.68 2.06 4.45
C LEU A 167 28.29 1.49 5.82
N PHE A 168 28.86 2.00 6.92
CA PHE A 168 28.71 1.41 8.25
C PHE A 168 27.86 2.25 9.21
N LEU A 169 27.87 3.58 9.10
CA LEU A 169 27.13 4.47 10.01
C LEU A 169 25.70 4.79 9.51
N ARG A 170 25.32 4.33 8.31
CA ARG A 170 23.96 4.51 7.80
C ARG A 170 22.97 3.66 8.61
N PRO A 171 21.97 4.25 9.27
CA PRO A 171 21.04 3.50 10.11
C PRO A 171 20.28 2.48 9.27
N PRO A 172 20.25 1.19 9.66
CA PRO A 172 19.42 0.20 8.97
C PRO A 172 17.95 0.56 9.16
N ARG A 173 17.22 0.73 8.06
CA ARG A 173 15.78 1.07 8.06
C ARG A 173 14.88 -0.05 8.59
N ALA A 174 15.38 -1.29 8.61
CA ALA A 174 14.68 -2.44 9.15
C ALA A 174 15.61 -3.30 10.03
N THR A 175 15.05 -3.83 11.12
CA THR A 175 15.72 -4.78 11.99
C THR A 175 15.67 -6.17 11.37
N LEU A 176 16.78 -6.62 10.80
CA LEU A 176 16.93 -8.01 10.38
C LEU A 176 17.32 -8.86 11.60
N PRO A 177 16.67 -10.00 11.86
CA PRO A 177 16.97 -10.84 13.01
C PRO A 177 18.36 -11.50 12.94
N ARG A 178 19.05 -11.43 11.80
CA ARG A 178 20.34 -12.10 11.58
C ARG A 178 21.37 -11.18 10.92
N PHE A 179 22.62 -11.45 11.25
CA PHE A 179 23.79 -10.76 10.71
C PHE A 179 23.90 -10.94 9.19
N PHE A 180 24.19 -9.86 8.49
CA PHE A 180 24.44 -9.92 7.05
C PHE A 180 25.84 -10.48 6.79
N ILE A 181 25.92 -11.67 6.19
CA ILE A 181 27.15 -12.46 6.05
C ILE A 181 28.27 -11.64 5.41
N PHE A 182 27.99 -10.90 4.33
CA PHE A 182 29.03 -10.10 3.68
C PHE A 182 29.50 -8.92 4.56
N ARG A 183 28.63 -8.27 5.34
CA ARG A 183 29.05 -7.21 6.28
C ARG A 183 29.93 -7.80 7.39
N CYS A 184 29.57 -8.96 7.93
CA CYS A 184 30.40 -9.65 8.92
C CYS A 184 31.75 -10.10 8.34
N LEU A 185 31.76 -10.63 7.12
CA LEU A 185 32.99 -11.00 6.42
C LEU A 185 33.88 -9.77 6.20
N LEU A 186 33.31 -8.66 5.73
CA LEU A 186 34.04 -7.40 5.53
C LEU A 186 34.60 -6.85 6.85
N LEU A 187 33.81 -6.85 7.93
CA LEU A 187 34.27 -6.44 9.26
C LEU A 187 35.38 -7.35 9.78
N ALA A 188 35.24 -8.67 9.62
CA ALA A 188 36.28 -9.63 9.99
C ALA A 188 37.57 -9.40 9.19
N LEU A 189 37.45 -9.11 7.90
CA LEU A 189 38.58 -8.83 7.03
C LEU A 189 39.28 -7.52 7.44
N VAL A 190 38.53 -6.44 7.70
CA VAL A 190 39.09 -5.19 8.26
C VAL A 190 39.84 -5.46 9.57
N PHE A 191 39.23 -6.22 10.50
CA PHE A 191 39.85 -6.57 11.77
C PHE A 191 41.16 -7.35 11.58
N LEU A 192 41.16 -8.37 10.73
CA LEU A 192 42.35 -9.19 10.45
C LEU A 192 43.48 -8.37 9.85
N PHE A 193 43.18 -7.47 8.91
CA PHE A 193 44.20 -6.58 8.32
C PHE A 193 44.73 -5.58 9.34
N VAL A 194 43.87 -4.91 10.10
CA VAL A 194 44.36 -3.95 11.11
C VAL A 194 45.20 -4.65 12.17
N ALA A 195 44.78 -5.83 12.64
CA ALA A 195 45.53 -6.62 13.61
C ALA A 195 46.89 -7.10 13.07
N SER A 196 46.95 -7.61 11.83
CA SER A 196 48.20 -8.06 11.22
C SER A 196 49.19 -6.90 11.00
N TYR A 197 48.68 -5.74 10.60
CA TYR A 197 49.51 -4.55 10.42
C TYR A 197 50.05 -3.99 11.74
N TRP A 198 49.27 -4.04 12.83
CA TRP A 198 49.75 -3.69 14.18
C TRP A 198 50.84 -4.63 14.66
N LEU A 199 50.68 -5.94 14.47
CA LEU A 199 51.70 -6.93 14.86
C LEU A 199 53.00 -6.70 14.10
N PHE A 200 52.92 -6.49 12.78
CA PHE A 200 54.10 -6.24 11.97
C PHE A 200 54.73 -4.88 12.28
N TYR A 201 53.93 -3.86 12.58
CA TYR A 201 54.43 -2.56 13.06
C TYR A 201 55.19 -2.69 14.39
N GLY A 202 54.67 -3.49 15.32
CA GLY A 202 55.34 -3.81 16.58
C GLY A 202 56.75 -4.41 16.37
N VAL A 203 56.84 -5.47 15.57
CA VAL A 203 58.11 -6.20 15.36
C VAL A 203 59.08 -5.45 14.45
N ARG A 204 58.58 -4.75 13.42
CA ARG A 204 59.45 -4.11 12.42
C ARG A 204 59.82 -2.67 12.74
N VAL A 205 58.96 -1.93 13.45
CA VAL A 205 59.17 -0.50 13.69
C VAL A 205 59.46 -0.22 15.17
N LEU A 206 58.63 -0.75 16.10
CA LEU A 206 58.80 -0.46 17.53
C LEU A 206 60.01 -1.17 18.15
N GLU A 207 60.19 -2.47 17.86
CA GLU A 207 61.27 -3.27 18.46
C GLU A 207 62.67 -2.81 18.01
N PRO A 208 62.96 -2.62 16.71
CA PRO A 208 64.27 -2.15 16.25
C PRO A 208 64.44 -0.62 16.29
N ARG A 209 63.42 0.16 16.66
CA ARG A 209 63.41 1.64 16.65
C ARG A 209 63.86 2.22 15.30
N GLU A 210 63.10 1.90 14.25
CA GLU A 210 63.43 2.31 12.89
C GLU A 210 63.48 3.85 12.75
N THR A 211 64.59 4.38 12.22
CA THR A 211 64.84 5.84 12.11
C THR A 211 64.41 6.42 10.77
N ASP A 212 64.25 5.58 9.73
CA ASP A 212 63.80 6.00 8.40
C ASP A 212 62.28 6.29 8.40
N TYR A 213 61.97 7.56 8.59
CA TYR A 213 60.60 8.04 8.64
C TYR A 213 59.83 7.86 7.32
N ARG A 214 60.53 7.86 6.17
CA ARG A 214 59.88 7.66 4.86
C ARG A 214 59.34 6.23 4.73
N GLY A 215 60.07 5.23 5.23
CA GLY A 215 59.63 3.84 5.28
C GLY A 215 58.35 3.68 6.11
N ILE A 216 58.30 4.34 7.28
CA ILE A 216 57.15 4.33 8.19
C ILE A 216 55.91 4.96 7.53
N VAL A 217 56.06 6.13 6.89
CA VAL A 217 54.96 6.80 6.18
C VAL A 217 54.48 5.94 5.00
N GLY A 218 55.39 5.31 4.25
CA GLY A 218 55.06 4.37 3.19
C GLY A 218 54.28 3.15 3.69
N TYR A 219 54.66 2.62 4.84
CA TYR A 219 53.96 1.52 5.49
C TYR A 219 52.54 1.92 5.93
N ALA A 220 52.39 3.08 6.57
CA ALA A 220 51.08 3.63 6.93
C ALA A 220 50.18 3.87 5.68
N ALA A 221 50.76 4.38 4.59
CA ALA A 221 50.04 4.56 3.33
C ALA A 221 49.55 3.24 2.75
N SER A 222 50.37 2.17 2.81
CA SER A 222 49.98 0.84 2.34
C SER A 222 48.81 0.23 3.12
N LEU A 223 48.71 0.51 4.43
CA LEU A 223 47.56 0.12 5.25
C LEU A 223 46.29 0.84 4.77
N VAL A 224 46.36 2.15 4.54
CA VAL A 224 45.21 2.92 4.04
C VAL A 224 44.78 2.41 2.66
N ASP A 225 45.72 2.06 1.79
CA ASP A 225 45.41 1.47 0.48
C ASP A 225 44.68 0.12 0.62
N ALA A 226 45.18 -0.77 1.47
CA ALA A 226 44.52 -2.04 1.76
C ALA A 226 43.10 -1.83 2.30
N LEU A 227 42.91 -0.91 3.25
CA LEU A 227 41.60 -0.56 3.79
C LEU A 227 40.66 0.01 2.73
N LEU A 228 41.15 0.89 1.84
CA LEU A 228 40.36 1.43 0.72
C LEU A 228 39.92 0.32 -0.24
N PHE A 229 40.79 -0.62 -0.60
CA PHE A 229 40.40 -1.77 -1.44
C PHE A 229 39.28 -2.60 -0.82
N ILE A 230 39.32 -2.81 0.50
CA ILE A 230 38.26 -3.52 1.24
C ILE A 230 36.96 -2.72 1.19
N GLN A 231 37.01 -1.40 1.32
CA GLN A 231 35.83 -0.53 1.22
C GLN A 231 35.26 -0.49 -0.21
N TYR A 232 36.11 -0.50 -1.24
CA TYR A 232 35.66 -0.61 -2.63
C TYR A 232 34.96 -1.94 -2.88
N LEU A 233 35.53 -3.04 -2.38
CA LEU A 233 34.89 -4.35 -2.43
C LEU A 233 33.54 -4.33 -1.69
N ALA A 234 33.47 -3.67 -0.53
CA ALA A 234 32.24 -3.49 0.20
C ALA A 234 31.18 -2.73 -0.62
N LEU A 235 31.55 -1.62 -1.27
CA LEU A 235 30.65 -0.85 -2.13
C LEU A 235 30.09 -1.71 -3.28
N VAL A 236 30.94 -2.50 -3.93
CA VAL A 236 30.52 -3.39 -5.02
C VAL A 236 29.57 -4.48 -4.53
N LEU A 237 29.91 -5.15 -3.42
CA LEU A 237 29.11 -6.25 -2.87
C LEU A 237 27.79 -5.78 -2.24
N LEU A 238 27.75 -4.60 -1.63
CA LEU A 238 26.59 -4.09 -0.89
C LEU A 238 25.62 -3.31 -1.78
N GLU A 239 26.13 -2.45 -2.66
CA GLU A 239 25.32 -1.51 -3.43
C GLU A 239 25.20 -1.93 -4.91
N VAL A 240 26.33 -2.17 -5.59
CA VAL A 240 26.33 -2.36 -7.06
C VAL A 240 25.64 -3.64 -7.50
N ARG A 241 25.85 -4.76 -6.78
CA ARG A 241 25.29 -6.08 -7.14
C ARG A 241 23.76 -6.11 -7.21
N HIS A 242 23.08 -5.22 -6.49
CA HIS A 242 21.62 -5.26 -6.34
C HIS A 242 20.89 -4.35 -7.35
N LEU A 243 21.62 -3.47 -8.06
CA LEU A 243 21.05 -2.49 -8.98
C LEU A 243 20.55 -3.11 -10.29
N GLN A 244 21.10 -4.26 -10.71
CA GLN A 244 20.62 -4.95 -11.90
C GLN A 244 19.39 -5.78 -11.58
N PRO A 245 18.21 -5.47 -12.14
CA PRO A 245 17.01 -6.28 -11.93
C PRO A 245 17.20 -7.64 -12.60
N ALA A 246 17.01 -8.71 -11.82
CA ALA A 246 17.19 -10.10 -12.27
C ALA A 246 15.90 -10.92 -12.11
N PHE A 247 15.05 -10.55 -11.16
CA PHE A 247 13.84 -11.28 -10.80
C PHE A 247 12.62 -10.35 -10.79
N CYS A 248 11.46 -10.90 -11.10
CA CYS A 248 10.15 -10.32 -10.85
C CYS A 248 9.50 -11.03 -9.65
N LEU A 249 9.13 -10.26 -8.64
CA LEU A 249 8.40 -10.71 -7.46
C LEU A 249 6.92 -10.38 -7.66
N LYS A 250 6.08 -11.40 -7.69
CA LYS A 250 4.63 -11.23 -7.55
C LYS A 250 4.26 -11.38 -6.09
N VAL A 251 3.75 -10.31 -5.47
CA VAL A 251 3.33 -10.29 -4.08
C VAL A 251 1.81 -10.29 -4.05
N VAL A 252 1.22 -11.26 -3.36
CA VAL A 252 -0.23 -11.42 -3.25
C VAL A 252 -0.64 -11.44 -1.78
N ARG A 253 -1.61 -10.61 -1.41
CA ARG A 253 -2.21 -10.65 -0.08
C ARG A 253 -3.26 -11.77 -0.02
N THR A 254 -3.12 -12.69 0.94
CA THR A 254 -3.90 -13.93 0.98
C THR A 254 -5.39 -13.75 1.21
N THR A 255 -5.80 -12.62 1.77
CA THR A 255 -7.17 -12.39 2.20
C THR A 255 -8.07 -11.83 1.10
N ASP A 256 -7.61 -10.82 0.37
CA ASP A 256 -8.39 -10.09 -0.63
C ASP A 256 -7.84 -10.25 -2.06
N GLY A 257 -6.72 -10.97 -2.23
CA GLY A 257 -6.13 -11.23 -3.53
C GLY A 257 -5.47 -10.02 -4.18
N ALA A 258 -5.31 -8.90 -3.46
CA ALA A 258 -4.57 -7.75 -3.96
C ALA A 258 -3.15 -8.17 -4.32
N SER A 259 -2.72 -7.87 -5.55
CA SER A 259 -1.44 -8.31 -6.07
C SER A 259 -0.68 -7.21 -6.79
N HIS A 260 0.62 -7.13 -6.54
CA HIS A 260 1.54 -6.24 -7.23
C HIS A 260 2.77 -7.00 -7.73
N PHE A 261 3.38 -6.50 -8.80
CA PHE A 261 4.57 -7.06 -9.43
C PHE A 261 5.73 -6.10 -9.28
N TYR A 262 6.89 -6.64 -8.94
CA TYR A 262 8.05 -5.86 -8.56
C TYR A 262 9.33 -6.41 -9.17
N ASN A 263 10.14 -5.56 -9.79
CA ASN A 263 11.43 -5.97 -10.34
C ASN A 263 12.53 -5.77 -9.30
N VAL A 264 13.31 -6.81 -9.06
CA VAL A 264 14.30 -6.87 -7.98
C VAL A 264 15.59 -7.53 -8.46
N GLY A 265 16.73 -7.05 -7.97
CA GLY A 265 18.04 -7.64 -8.26
C GLY A 265 18.36 -8.88 -7.42
N HIS A 266 19.64 -9.21 -7.34
CA HIS A 266 20.11 -10.37 -6.56
C HIS A 266 20.09 -10.10 -5.05
N LEU A 267 18.92 -10.16 -4.42
CA LEU A 267 18.77 -10.05 -2.96
C LEU A 267 18.76 -11.43 -2.28
N SER A 268 18.99 -11.45 -0.96
CA SER A 268 18.61 -12.59 -0.12
C SER A 268 17.11 -12.57 0.17
N ILE A 269 16.53 -13.71 0.53
CA ILE A 269 15.10 -13.81 0.89
C ILE A 269 14.75 -12.82 2.01
N GLN A 270 15.61 -12.71 3.03
CA GLN A 270 15.50 -11.74 4.12
C GLN A 270 15.41 -10.28 3.65
N ARG A 271 16.28 -9.88 2.71
CA ARG A 271 16.33 -8.50 2.20
C ARG A 271 15.18 -8.24 1.24
N ALA A 272 14.82 -9.23 0.42
CA ALA A 272 13.65 -9.19 -0.44
C ALA A 272 12.36 -9.03 0.39
N ALA A 273 12.24 -9.74 1.51
CA ALA A 273 11.13 -9.61 2.45
C ALA A 273 10.99 -8.20 3.01
N VAL A 274 12.07 -7.59 3.51
CA VAL A 274 12.05 -6.21 4.00
C VAL A 274 11.67 -5.25 2.88
N TRP A 275 12.25 -5.40 1.70
CA TRP A 275 11.95 -4.57 0.55
C TRP A 275 10.48 -4.69 0.13
N VAL A 276 9.93 -5.91 0.11
CA VAL A 276 8.51 -6.17 -0.14
C VAL A 276 7.64 -5.50 0.92
N LEU A 277 8.04 -5.47 2.19
CA LEU A 277 7.29 -4.76 3.22
C LEU A 277 7.31 -3.25 2.99
N GLU A 278 8.45 -2.67 2.60
CA GLU A 278 8.53 -1.25 2.24
C GLU A 278 7.56 -0.91 1.09
N GLN A 279 7.53 -1.73 0.04
CA GLN A 279 6.60 -1.54 -1.08
C GLN A 279 5.14 -1.85 -0.70
N TYR A 280 4.90 -2.81 0.20
CA TYR A 280 3.57 -3.09 0.72
C TYR A 280 2.98 -1.86 1.42
N TYR A 281 3.82 -1.16 2.17
CA TYR A 281 3.42 0.04 2.88
C TYR A 281 3.14 1.23 1.94
N SER A 282 3.75 1.28 0.76
CA SER A 282 3.56 2.35 -0.23
C SER A 282 2.46 2.07 -1.27
N ASP A 283 2.29 0.82 -1.71
CA ASP A 283 1.52 0.53 -2.94
C ASP A 283 0.21 -0.21 -2.66
N PHE A 284 0.15 -1.00 -1.58
CA PHE A 284 -1.05 -1.80 -1.32
C PHE A 284 -2.15 -0.96 -0.68
N PRO A 285 -3.42 -1.19 -1.07
CA PRO A 285 -4.55 -0.58 -0.41
C PRO A 285 -4.71 -1.12 1.01
N VAL A 286 -5.27 -0.31 1.90
CA VAL A 286 -5.56 -0.67 3.29
C VAL A 286 -6.31 -2.00 3.37
N TYR A 287 -5.83 -2.90 4.22
CA TYR A 287 -6.51 -4.15 4.50
C TYR A 287 -7.80 -3.88 5.28
N ASN A 288 -8.95 -4.21 4.71
CA ASN A 288 -10.25 -4.12 5.36
C ASN A 288 -10.86 -5.52 5.57
N PRO A 289 -10.78 -6.12 6.77
CA PRO A 289 -11.30 -7.46 7.04
C PRO A 289 -12.83 -7.55 6.89
N ALA A 290 -13.55 -6.44 7.11
CA ALA A 290 -15.01 -6.42 7.09
C ALA A 290 -15.59 -6.60 5.67
N LEU A 291 -14.82 -6.32 4.62
CA LEU A 291 -15.26 -6.50 3.24
C LEU A 291 -15.33 -7.99 2.83
N LEU A 292 -14.48 -8.84 3.42
CA LEU A 292 -14.36 -10.26 3.04
C LEU A 292 -15.57 -11.10 3.42
N ASN A 293 -16.18 -10.77 4.56
CA ASN A 293 -17.32 -11.52 5.11
C ASN A 293 -18.67 -10.91 4.72
N LEU A 294 -18.67 -9.78 4.02
CA LEU A 294 -19.87 -8.99 3.79
C LEU A 294 -20.93 -9.75 2.97
N PRO A 295 -20.62 -10.37 1.82
CA PRO A 295 -21.64 -11.08 1.04
C PRO A 295 -22.15 -12.31 1.81
N LYS A 296 -21.27 -13.02 2.54
CA LYS A 296 -21.67 -14.14 3.40
C LYS A 296 -22.65 -13.70 4.50
N SER A 297 -22.38 -12.56 5.14
CA SER A 297 -23.25 -12.03 6.21
C SER A 297 -24.64 -11.62 5.70
N ILE A 298 -24.71 -11.06 4.49
CA ILE A 298 -25.96 -10.66 3.84
C ILE A 298 -26.77 -11.90 3.48
N LEU A 299 -26.14 -12.90 2.88
CA LEU A 299 -26.77 -14.17 2.53
C LEU A 299 -27.32 -14.86 3.79
N THR A 300 -26.52 -14.96 4.85
CA THR A 300 -26.98 -15.55 6.12
C THR A 300 -28.16 -14.80 6.72
N LYS A 301 -28.18 -13.46 6.62
CA LYS A 301 -29.30 -12.64 7.12
C LYS A 301 -30.57 -12.84 6.28
N LYS A 302 -30.47 -12.96 4.96
CA LYS A 302 -31.61 -13.28 4.09
C LYS A 302 -32.15 -14.69 4.36
N MET A 303 -31.28 -15.65 4.63
CA MET A 303 -31.68 -17.01 5.00
C MET A 303 -32.38 -17.05 6.37
N SER A 304 -31.92 -16.28 7.36
CA SER A 304 -32.55 -16.19 8.69
C SER A 304 -33.83 -15.34 8.72
N ALA A 305 -34.04 -14.46 7.74
CA ALA A 305 -35.23 -13.61 7.64
C ALA A 305 -36.49 -14.40 7.20
N PHE A 306 -36.35 -15.64 6.72
CA PHE A 306 -37.47 -16.54 6.49
C PHE A 306 -37.89 -17.21 7.81
N LYS A 307 -38.62 -16.47 8.65
CA LYS A 307 -39.28 -17.03 9.85
C LYS A 307 -40.55 -17.75 9.39
N VAL A 308 -40.49 -19.09 9.30
CA VAL A 308 -41.67 -19.92 9.01
C VAL A 308 -42.54 -19.96 10.26
N TYR A 309 -43.68 -19.29 10.23
CA TYR A 309 -44.70 -19.48 11.27
C TYR A 309 -45.40 -20.81 11.01
N ASN A 310 -45.25 -21.76 11.93
CA ASN A 310 -46.14 -22.91 11.98
C ASN A 310 -47.51 -22.38 12.42
N LEU A 311 -48.43 -22.21 11.46
CA LEU A 311 -49.84 -22.09 11.78
C LEU A 311 -50.26 -23.42 12.40
N GLY A 312 -50.41 -23.44 13.72
CA GLY A 312 -50.96 -24.58 14.44
C GLY A 312 -52.42 -24.73 14.06
N GLU A 313 -52.72 -25.63 13.14
CA GLU A 313 -54.03 -26.27 13.05
C GLU A 313 -53.93 -27.64 13.72
N GLU A 314 -54.61 -27.76 14.86
CA GLU A 314 -54.95 -29.02 15.49
C GLU A 314 -55.86 -29.82 14.56
N ASN A 315 -55.34 -30.86 13.91
CA ASN A 315 -55.92 -32.21 13.92
C ASN A 315 -55.15 -33.21 13.04
N SER A 316 -54.69 -34.28 13.68
CA SER A 316 -54.45 -35.65 13.22
C SER A 316 -54.41 -35.97 11.71
N THR A 317 -53.22 -36.33 11.22
CA THR A 317 -52.81 -37.68 10.74
C THR A 317 -51.79 -37.63 9.59
N ASN A 318 -50.63 -38.29 9.81
CA ASN A 318 -49.77 -38.92 8.81
C ASN A 318 -49.29 -38.13 7.57
N ASN A 319 -48.67 -36.95 7.73
CA ASN A 319 -47.89 -36.34 6.63
C ASN A 319 -46.59 -35.61 7.01
N SER A 320 -46.10 -35.79 8.24
CA SER A 320 -44.92 -35.09 8.77
C SER A 320 -43.60 -35.48 8.08
N THR A 321 -43.46 -36.71 7.58
CA THR A 321 -42.22 -37.19 6.93
C THR A 321 -42.02 -36.67 5.51
N GLY A 322 -43.12 -36.39 4.79
CA GLY A 322 -43.09 -35.82 3.44
C GLY A 322 -42.71 -34.33 3.44
N GLN A 323 -43.21 -33.57 4.41
CA GLN A 323 -42.85 -32.16 4.59
C GLN A 323 -41.38 -32.00 5.02
N SER A 324 -40.87 -32.82 5.94
CA SER A 324 -39.45 -32.80 6.31
C SER A 324 -38.53 -33.21 5.15
N ARG A 325 -38.89 -34.21 4.34
CA ARG A 325 -38.10 -34.58 3.14
C ARG A 325 -38.17 -33.54 2.03
N ALA A 326 -39.33 -32.94 1.78
CA ALA A 326 -39.49 -31.85 0.82
C ALA A 326 -38.73 -30.59 1.27
N MET A 327 -38.71 -30.30 2.57
CA MET A 327 -37.93 -29.22 3.15
C MET A 327 -36.42 -29.50 3.07
N ILE A 328 -35.97 -30.73 3.37
CA ILE A 328 -34.56 -31.14 3.21
C ILE A 328 -34.13 -31.10 1.72
N ALA A 329 -34.99 -31.54 0.80
CA ALA A 329 -34.72 -31.49 -0.64
C ALA A 329 -34.74 -30.05 -1.21
N ALA A 330 -35.63 -29.19 -0.72
CA ALA A 330 -35.65 -27.76 -1.08
C ALA A 330 -34.44 -27.03 -0.49
N THR A 331 -34.00 -27.38 0.71
CA THR A 331 -32.79 -26.83 1.34
C THR A 331 -31.54 -27.32 0.61
N ALA A 332 -31.49 -28.58 0.16
CA ALA A 332 -30.42 -29.12 -0.68
C ALA A 332 -30.34 -28.40 -2.04
N ARG A 333 -31.48 -28.20 -2.74
CA ARG A 333 -31.53 -27.44 -3.99
C ARG A 333 -31.18 -25.95 -3.81
N ARG A 334 -31.50 -25.36 -2.66
CA ARG A 334 -31.07 -23.99 -2.30
C ARG A 334 -29.59 -23.90 -1.96
N ARG A 335 -29.00 -24.96 -1.39
CA ARG A 335 -27.57 -25.04 -1.11
C ARG A 335 -26.75 -25.09 -2.42
N ASP A 336 -27.22 -25.78 -3.45
CA ASP A 336 -26.60 -25.76 -4.77
C ASP A 336 -26.78 -24.40 -5.49
N ASN A 337 -27.90 -23.71 -5.25
CA ASN A 337 -28.15 -22.36 -5.79
C ASN A 337 -27.42 -21.22 -5.02
N SER A 338 -26.85 -21.52 -3.85
CA SER A 338 -26.20 -20.54 -2.97
C SER A 338 -24.98 -19.86 -3.59
N HIS A 339 -24.27 -20.55 -4.48
CA HIS A 339 -23.11 -19.96 -5.16
C HIS A 339 -23.53 -18.90 -6.19
N ASN A 340 -24.66 -19.13 -6.87
CA ASN A 340 -25.24 -18.17 -7.80
C ASN A 340 -25.84 -16.97 -7.04
N GLU A 341 -26.49 -17.22 -5.89
CA GLU A 341 -26.96 -16.15 -5.00
C GLU A 341 -25.81 -15.27 -4.48
N TYR A 342 -24.66 -15.85 -4.11
CA TYR A 342 -23.47 -15.10 -3.70
C TYR A 342 -23.01 -14.11 -4.78
N TYR A 343 -22.94 -14.57 -6.05
CA TYR A 343 -22.57 -13.72 -7.17
C TYR A 343 -23.53 -12.53 -7.35
N TYR A 344 -24.84 -12.77 -7.28
CA TYR A 344 -25.82 -11.69 -7.38
C TYR A 344 -25.74 -10.71 -6.20
N GLU A 345 -25.47 -11.20 -4.99
CA GLU A 345 -25.28 -10.34 -3.83
C GLU A 345 -24.03 -9.46 -3.93
N GLU A 346 -22.92 -10.01 -4.43
CA GLU A 346 -21.71 -9.27 -4.73
C GLU A 346 -21.98 -8.18 -5.78
N ALA A 347 -22.66 -8.51 -6.88
CA ALA A 347 -23.04 -7.55 -7.91
C ALA A 347 -24.00 -6.45 -7.38
N GLU A 348 -24.96 -6.80 -6.52
CA GLU A 348 -25.84 -5.84 -5.86
C GLU A 348 -25.10 -4.92 -4.89
N MET A 349 -24.13 -5.47 -4.15
CA MET A 349 -23.24 -4.71 -3.26
C MET A 349 -22.42 -3.70 -4.06
N GLU A 350 -21.75 -4.12 -5.13
CA GLU A 350 -20.99 -3.21 -5.98
C GLU A 350 -21.87 -2.12 -6.60
N ARG A 351 -23.09 -2.48 -7.02
CA ARG A 351 -24.07 -1.52 -7.54
C ARG A 351 -24.46 -0.50 -6.47
N ARG A 352 -24.66 -0.92 -5.22
CA ARG A 352 -24.92 -0.02 -4.08
C ARG A 352 -23.74 0.91 -3.81
N VAL A 353 -22.52 0.40 -3.81
CA VAL A 353 -21.29 1.20 -3.63
C VAL A 353 -21.15 2.22 -4.77
N ARG A 354 -21.29 1.80 -6.04
CA ARG A 354 -21.26 2.71 -7.20
C ARG A 354 -22.33 3.81 -7.13
N LYS A 355 -23.56 3.48 -6.72
CA LYS A 355 -24.64 4.46 -6.54
C LYS A 355 -24.32 5.46 -5.43
N ARG A 356 -23.76 5.00 -4.31
CA ARG A 356 -23.36 5.88 -3.19
C ARG A 356 -22.16 6.75 -3.55
N LYS A 357 -21.17 6.21 -4.28
CA LYS A 357 -20.03 6.95 -4.83
C LYS A 357 -20.48 8.09 -5.75
N ALA A 358 -21.39 7.82 -6.68
CA ALA A 358 -21.92 8.86 -7.57
C ALA A 358 -22.65 9.96 -6.80
N ARG A 359 -23.45 9.62 -5.78
CA ARG A 359 -24.13 10.60 -4.91
C ARG A 359 -23.16 11.44 -4.11
N LEU A 360 -22.09 10.84 -3.59
CA LEU A 360 -21.04 11.54 -2.87
C LEU A 360 -20.34 12.54 -3.78
N LEU A 361 -19.92 12.13 -4.98
CA LEU A 361 -19.28 13.00 -5.95
C LEU A 361 -20.10 14.26 -6.25
N VAL A 362 -21.39 14.08 -6.59
CA VAL A 362 -22.30 15.19 -6.88
C VAL A 362 -22.46 16.11 -5.66
N SER A 363 -22.68 15.53 -4.48
CA SER A 363 -22.87 16.30 -3.24
C SER A 363 -21.64 17.11 -2.85
N VAL A 364 -20.43 16.59 -3.06
CA VAL A 364 -19.19 17.33 -2.80
C VAL A 364 -18.96 18.41 -3.86
N GLU A 365 -19.20 18.12 -5.14
CA GLU A 365 -19.11 19.12 -6.21
C GLU A 365 -20.06 20.30 -5.95
N GLU A 366 -21.32 20.03 -5.60
CA GLU A 366 -22.31 21.05 -5.24
C GLU A 366 -21.85 21.88 -4.03
N ALA A 367 -21.38 21.23 -2.95
CA ALA A 367 -20.95 21.93 -1.74
C ALA A 367 -19.74 22.86 -1.97
N PHE A 368 -18.76 22.43 -2.76
CA PHE A 368 -17.61 23.28 -3.14
C PHE A 368 -18.03 24.44 -4.05
N THR A 369 -18.94 24.22 -5.00
CA THR A 369 -19.46 25.31 -5.85
C THR A 369 -20.26 26.34 -5.06
N HIS A 370 -21.02 25.90 -4.04
CA HIS A 370 -21.79 26.79 -3.17
C HIS A 370 -20.87 27.78 -2.44
N ILE A 371 -19.78 27.28 -1.86
CA ILE A 371 -18.86 28.12 -1.08
C ILE A 371 -17.97 28.98 -1.98
N LYS A 372 -17.59 28.49 -3.17
CA LYS A 372 -16.92 29.34 -4.15
C LYS A 372 -17.80 30.52 -4.57
N ARG A 373 -19.09 30.27 -4.85
CA ARG A 373 -20.05 31.33 -5.17
C ARG A 373 -20.25 32.28 -3.98
N GLN A 374 -20.35 31.75 -2.76
CA GLN A 374 -20.48 32.57 -1.56
C GLN A 374 -19.25 33.47 -1.35
N GLN A 375 -18.04 32.97 -1.58
CA GLN A 375 -16.81 33.76 -1.54
C GLN A 375 -16.78 34.83 -2.64
N GLU A 376 -17.24 34.51 -3.86
CA GLU A 376 -17.34 35.47 -4.96
C GLU A 376 -18.39 36.57 -4.68
N GLU A 377 -19.55 36.20 -4.11
CA GLU A 377 -20.61 37.13 -3.68
C GLU A 377 -20.14 38.01 -2.51
N GLU A 378 -19.41 37.44 -1.54
CA GLU A 378 -18.80 38.18 -0.42
C GLU A 378 -17.69 39.12 -0.87
N ALA A 379 -16.86 38.70 -1.85
CA ALA A 379 -15.84 39.55 -2.47
C ALA A 379 -16.43 40.68 -3.35
N ALA A 380 -17.56 40.43 -4.01
CA ALA A 380 -18.28 41.46 -4.78
C ALA A 380 -19.05 42.44 -3.87
N ALA A 381 -19.49 41.98 -2.69
CA ALA A 381 -20.21 42.79 -1.70
C ALA A 381 -19.31 43.54 -0.71
N SER A 382 -17.99 43.29 -0.70
CA SER A 382 -17.03 44.00 0.13
C SER A 382 -16.81 45.43 -0.38
N SER A 383 -17.74 46.33 -0.05
CA SER A 383 -17.52 47.77 -0.16
C SER A 383 -16.53 48.26 0.92
N PRO A 384 -15.78 49.36 0.72
CA PRO A 384 -14.63 49.76 1.56
C PRO A 384 -14.94 50.14 3.02
N LYS A 385 -16.21 50.05 3.45
CA LYS A 385 -16.69 50.60 4.73
C LYS A 385 -16.76 49.60 5.89
N HIS A 386 -16.63 48.30 5.64
CA HIS A 386 -16.48 47.31 6.70
C HIS A 386 -15.49 46.23 6.25
N PRO A 387 -14.31 46.09 6.90
CA PRO A 387 -13.44 44.95 6.67
C PRO A 387 -14.15 43.74 7.28
N ARG A 388 -14.95 43.04 6.46
CA ARG A 388 -15.51 41.75 6.87
C ARG A 388 -14.38 40.74 6.92
N GLU A 389 -14.37 40.00 8.03
CA GLU A 389 -13.43 38.94 8.34
C GLU A 389 -13.34 37.97 7.17
N VAL A 390 -12.12 37.73 6.70
CA VAL A 390 -11.83 36.62 5.78
C VAL A 390 -12.25 35.35 6.51
N MET A 391 -13.21 34.61 5.95
CA MET A 391 -13.74 33.37 6.53
C MET A 391 -12.58 32.44 6.92
N ASP A 392 -12.55 32.00 8.17
CA ASP A 392 -11.51 31.07 8.66
C ASP A 392 -11.60 29.79 7.81
N PRO A 393 -10.48 29.27 7.24
CA PRO A 393 -10.47 28.02 6.52
C PRO A 393 -11.15 26.84 7.24
N ARG A 394 -11.16 26.85 8.58
CA ARG A 394 -11.87 25.85 9.39
C ARG A 394 -13.39 26.04 9.36
N GLU A 395 -13.87 27.27 9.40
CA GLU A 395 -15.31 27.61 9.29
C GLU A 395 -15.83 27.27 7.89
N ALA A 396 -15.07 27.64 6.85
CA ALA A 396 -15.35 27.23 5.47
C ALA A 396 -15.46 25.71 5.36
N ALA A 397 -14.53 24.96 5.96
CA ALA A 397 -14.57 23.51 5.97
C ALA A 397 -15.83 22.95 6.66
N GLN A 398 -16.24 23.49 7.80
CA GLN A 398 -17.47 23.08 8.46
C GLN A 398 -18.72 23.35 7.60
N ALA A 399 -18.75 24.49 6.90
CA ALA A 399 -19.83 24.85 6.00
C ALA A 399 -19.91 23.95 4.75
N ILE A 400 -18.78 23.53 4.13
CA ILE A 400 -18.82 22.54 3.02
C ILE A 400 -19.22 21.16 3.57
N PHE A 401 -18.79 20.80 4.78
CA PHE A 401 -19.03 19.47 5.34
C PHE A 401 -20.52 19.19 5.62
N ALA A 402 -21.27 20.15 6.15
CA ALA A 402 -22.68 19.98 6.50
C ALA A 402 -23.57 19.41 5.37
N PRO A 403 -23.58 19.97 4.13
CA PRO A 403 -24.38 19.43 3.03
C PRO A 403 -23.89 18.07 2.51
N MET A 404 -22.60 17.75 2.63
CA MET A 404 -22.05 16.46 2.15
C MET A 404 -22.03 15.34 3.19
N ALA A 405 -22.16 15.66 4.49
CA ALA A 405 -21.95 14.74 5.60
C ALA A 405 -22.75 13.43 5.46
N ARG A 406 -24.05 13.52 5.14
CA ARG A 406 -24.90 12.34 4.97
C ARG A 406 -24.49 11.46 3.80
N ALA A 407 -24.09 12.06 2.68
CA ALA A 407 -23.63 11.31 1.50
C ALA A 407 -22.31 10.57 1.82
N MET A 408 -21.42 11.25 2.55
CA MET A 408 -20.13 10.71 2.98
C MET A 408 -20.28 9.56 3.98
N GLN A 409 -21.08 9.74 5.03
CA GLN A 409 -21.38 8.68 6.00
C GLN A 409 -21.98 7.44 5.30
N LYS A 410 -22.96 7.64 4.41
CA LYS A 410 -23.57 6.53 3.67
C LYS A 410 -22.55 5.79 2.82
N TYR A 411 -21.59 6.48 2.20
CA TYR A 411 -20.52 5.86 1.44
C TYR A 411 -19.56 5.10 2.36
N LEU A 412 -19.03 5.72 3.41
CA LEU A 412 -18.09 5.12 4.36
C LEU A 412 -18.67 3.89 5.07
N ARG A 413 -19.98 3.90 5.39
CA ARG A 413 -20.67 2.72 5.94
C ARG A 413 -20.83 1.60 4.89
N ALA A 414 -21.02 1.96 3.62
CA ALA A 414 -21.12 0.97 2.53
C ALA A 414 -19.80 0.23 2.32
N THR A 415 -18.69 0.97 2.42
CA THR A 415 -17.33 0.47 2.25
C THR A 415 -16.70 -0.02 3.55
N ARG A 416 -17.41 0.05 4.69
CA ARG A 416 -16.92 -0.28 6.04
C ARG A 416 -15.62 0.45 6.39
N GLN A 417 -15.51 1.73 6.02
CA GLN A 417 -14.34 2.58 6.26
C GLN A 417 -14.51 3.54 7.46
N GLN A 418 -15.60 3.41 8.21
CA GLN A 418 -15.95 4.32 9.32
C GLN A 418 -14.87 4.44 10.41
N SER A 419 -14.20 3.34 10.76
CA SER A 419 -13.14 3.33 11.77
C SER A 419 -11.89 4.10 11.36
N TYR A 420 -11.71 4.37 10.07
CA TYR A 420 -10.53 5.04 9.54
C TYR A 420 -10.69 6.56 9.41
N HIS A 421 -11.92 7.06 9.50
CA HIS A 421 -12.23 8.46 9.20
C HIS A 421 -13.17 9.05 10.26
N SER A 422 -12.60 9.75 11.23
CA SER A 422 -13.37 10.58 12.16
C SER A 422 -13.88 11.85 11.48
N MET A 423 -14.96 12.43 12.01
CA MET A 423 -15.48 13.73 11.56
C MET A 423 -14.39 14.81 11.57
N GLU A 424 -13.61 14.87 12.65
CA GLU A 424 -12.52 15.84 12.79
C GLU A 424 -11.40 15.64 11.75
N SER A 425 -11.02 14.38 11.47
CA SER A 425 -10.03 14.11 10.43
C SER A 425 -10.50 14.55 9.05
N ILE A 426 -11.81 14.47 8.78
CA ILE A 426 -12.39 14.89 7.51
C ILE A 426 -12.40 16.41 7.39
N ILE A 427 -12.83 17.11 8.46
CA ILE A 427 -12.84 18.58 8.51
C ILE A 427 -11.41 19.13 8.39
N ASN A 428 -10.43 18.53 9.09
CA ASN A 428 -9.03 18.94 8.99
C ASN A 428 -8.47 18.72 7.56
N HIS A 429 -8.84 17.62 6.90
CA HIS A 429 -8.44 17.40 5.51
C HIS A 429 -9.09 18.39 4.56
N LEU A 430 -10.37 18.71 4.79
CA LEU A 430 -11.11 19.68 4.00
C LEU A 430 -10.54 21.10 4.17
N GLN A 431 -10.16 21.49 5.39
CA GLN A 431 -9.41 22.73 5.67
C GLN A 431 -8.09 22.76 4.88
N PHE A 432 -7.35 21.65 4.86
CA PHE A 432 -6.14 21.52 4.05
C PHE A 432 -6.44 21.66 2.54
N CYS A 433 -7.54 21.09 2.04
CA CYS A 433 -7.93 21.24 0.64
C CYS A 433 -8.31 22.68 0.28
N ILE A 434 -9.03 23.38 1.16
CA ILE A 434 -9.44 24.79 0.95
C ILE A 434 -8.22 25.71 0.93
N THR A 435 -7.33 25.56 1.92
CA THR A 435 -6.09 26.37 2.02
C THR A 435 -5.18 26.26 0.79
N HIS A 436 -5.22 25.11 0.10
CA HIS A 436 -4.41 24.85 -1.09
C HIS A 436 -5.19 24.95 -2.41
N ASN A 437 -6.42 25.49 -2.41
CA ASN A 437 -7.29 25.60 -3.60
C ASN A 437 -7.46 24.28 -4.38
N MET A 438 -7.59 23.16 -3.66
CA MET A 438 -7.75 21.84 -4.26
C MET A 438 -9.17 21.65 -4.81
N THR A 439 -9.30 20.81 -5.84
CA THR A 439 -10.60 20.49 -6.45
C THR A 439 -11.41 19.51 -5.58
N PRO A 440 -12.75 19.44 -5.75
CA PRO A 440 -13.62 18.46 -5.08
C PRO A 440 -13.14 17.01 -5.28
N LYS A 441 -12.62 16.70 -6.48
CA LYS A 441 -12.08 15.39 -6.81
C LYS A 441 -10.79 15.07 -6.06
N ALA A 442 -9.94 16.07 -5.82
CA ALA A 442 -8.72 15.92 -5.04
C ALA A 442 -9.03 15.67 -3.55
N PHE A 443 -10.04 16.33 -2.98
CA PHE A 443 -10.52 16.01 -1.63
C PHE A 443 -11.04 14.57 -1.52
N LEU A 444 -11.79 14.12 -2.54
CA LEU A 444 -12.38 12.78 -2.55
C LEU A 444 -11.37 11.64 -2.82
N GLU A 445 -10.18 11.94 -3.33
CA GLU A 445 -9.13 10.95 -3.61
C GLU A 445 -8.84 10.09 -2.37
N ARG A 446 -8.65 10.72 -1.21
CA ARG A 446 -8.36 10.04 0.06
C ARG A 446 -9.39 8.98 0.48
N TYR A 447 -10.66 9.14 0.08
CA TYR A 447 -11.77 8.26 0.49
C TYR A 447 -12.20 7.29 -0.61
N LEU A 448 -12.06 7.68 -1.88
CA LEU A 448 -12.47 6.87 -3.02
C LEU A 448 -11.41 5.87 -3.45
N SER A 449 -10.13 6.22 -3.28
CA SER A 449 -8.98 5.34 -3.42
C SER A 449 -8.32 5.25 -2.04
N PRO A 450 -8.51 4.14 -1.28
CA PRO A 450 -7.77 3.97 -0.04
C PRO A 450 -6.29 3.99 -0.38
N GLY A 451 -5.61 5.06 0.04
CA GLY A 451 -4.19 5.28 -0.23
C GLY A 451 -3.29 4.21 0.42
N PRO A 452 -1.96 4.42 0.40
CA PRO A 452 -1.00 3.52 1.02
C PRO A 452 -1.41 3.16 2.45
N THR A 453 -1.19 1.90 2.84
CA THR A 453 -1.43 1.44 4.23
C THR A 453 -0.75 2.33 5.29
N LEU A 454 0.32 3.06 4.94
CA LEU A 454 0.97 4.06 5.80
C LEU A 454 0.03 5.17 6.31
N GLN A 455 -0.97 5.58 5.52
CA GLN A 455 -1.87 6.68 5.88
C GLN A 455 -2.82 6.30 7.03
N TYR A 456 -2.95 5.01 7.32
CA TYR A 456 -3.92 4.45 8.27
C TYR A 456 -3.25 3.65 9.40
N LEU A 457 -1.95 3.87 9.59
CA LEU A 457 -1.15 3.13 10.55
C LEU A 457 -1.32 3.72 11.96
N ASP A 458 -1.78 2.91 12.90
CA ASP A 458 -1.78 3.27 14.33
C ASP A 458 -0.38 3.06 14.93
N ASN A 459 0.06 3.97 15.81
CA ASN A 459 1.44 4.10 16.26
C ASN A 459 1.93 2.92 17.11
N GLY A 460 1.03 2.09 17.65
CA GLY A 460 1.38 1.15 18.73
C GLY A 460 1.60 -0.32 18.36
N ARG A 461 0.89 -0.90 17.37
CA ARG A 461 0.73 -2.39 17.35
C ARG A 461 0.86 -3.09 15.99
N GLY A 462 1.29 -2.39 14.93
CA GLY A 462 1.15 -2.88 13.55
C GLY A 462 2.39 -3.41 12.82
N ARG A 463 3.55 -3.56 13.48
CA ARG A 463 4.84 -3.68 12.77
C ARG A 463 5.50 -5.06 12.80
N GLN A 464 4.96 -6.03 13.54
CA GLN A 464 5.58 -7.35 13.64
C GLN A 464 5.15 -8.25 12.47
N TRP A 465 6.13 -8.60 11.64
CA TRP A 465 5.99 -9.55 10.54
C TRP A 465 6.87 -10.75 10.81
N THR A 466 6.37 -11.94 10.48
CA THR A 466 7.13 -13.18 10.57
C THR A 466 7.40 -13.71 9.16
N LEU A 467 8.67 -13.85 8.83
CA LEU A 467 9.12 -14.36 7.54
C LEU A 467 9.22 -15.89 7.60
N VAL A 468 8.46 -16.55 6.74
CA VAL A 468 8.42 -18.01 6.61
C VAL A 468 8.81 -18.37 5.18
N SER A 469 9.88 -19.15 5.05
CA SER A 469 10.37 -19.69 3.77
C SER A 469 10.80 -21.13 3.99
N GLU A 470 10.67 -21.97 2.96
CA GLU A 470 11.14 -23.36 2.98
C GLU A 470 12.68 -23.43 2.92
N GLU A 471 13.30 -22.48 2.24
CA GLU A 471 14.75 -22.34 2.15
C GLU A 471 15.33 -21.51 3.31
N PRO A 472 16.63 -21.67 3.63
CA PRO A 472 17.26 -20.81 4.62
C PRO A 472 17.15 -19.37 4.20
N VAL A 473 16.59 -18.53 5.07
CA VAL A 473 16.22 -17.14 4.77
C VAL A 473 17.42 -16.24 4.39
N THR A 474 18.64 -16.72 4.63
CA THR A 474 19.90 -16.09 4.20
C THR A 474 20.31 -16.41 2.77
N ALA A 475 19.66 -17.39 2.13
CA ALA A 475 19.92 -17.75 0.74
C ALA A 475 19.55 -16.61 -0.22
N SER A 476 20.26 -16.57 -1.34
CA SER A 476 19.93 -15.70 -2.48
C SER A 476 18.62 -16.13 -3.12
N LEU A 477 17.85 -15.18 -3.64
CA LEU A 477 16.65 -15.47 -4.43
C LEU A 477 16.97 -16.40 -5.61
N ARG A 478 16.13 -17.43 -5.79
CA ARG A 478 16.19 -18.38 -6.90
C ARG A 478 14.88 -18.41 -7.68
N GLU A 479 14.94 -18.93 -8.90
CA GLU A 479 13.75 -19.17 -9.72
C GLU A 479 12.76 -20.10 -9.03
N GLY A 480 11.47 -19.77 -9.09
CA GLY A 480 10.39 -20.59 -8.53
C GLY A 480 10.29 -20.53 -7.01
N GLN A 481 11.13 -19.73 -6.35
CA GLN A 481 11.11 -19.62 -4.90
C GLN A 481 9.85 -18.89 -4.41
N VAL A 482 9.30 -19.38 -3.30
CA VAL A 482 8.15 -18.79 -2.63
C VAL A 482 8.49 -18.54 -1.17
N PHE A 483 8.16 -17.35 -0.68
CA PHE A 483 8.24 -17.02 0.74
C PHE A 483 7.00 -16.27 1.18
N THR A 484 6.68 -16.37 2.47
CA THR A 484 5.48 -15.76 3.05
C THR A 484 5.83 -14.84 4.21
N LEU A 485 5.19 -13.68 4.23
CA LEU A 485 5.27 -12.72 5.32
C LEU A 485 3.95 -12.78 6.07
N LYS A 486 3.97 -13.39 7.26
CA LYS A 486 2.79 -13.59 8.08
C LYS A 486 2.63 -12.46 9.08
N ARG A 487 1.41 -11.94 9.14
CA ARG A 487 0.87 -11.07 10.18
C ARG A 487 -0.29 -11.82 10.86
N LEU A 488 -0.76 -11.32 12.01
CA LEU A 488 -1.85 -11.94 12.76
C LEU A 488 -3.12 -12.16 11.92
N ASP A 489 -3.48 -11.20 11.07
CA ASP A 489 -4.76 -11.20 10.36
C ASP A 489 -4.67 -11.72 8.91
N PHE A 490 -3.49 -11.63 8.28
CA PHE A 490 -3.27 -12.01 6.90
C PHE A 490 -1.80 -12.31 6.62
N SER A 491 -1.51 -12.85 5.44
CA SER A 491 -0.14 -13.03 4.97
C SER A 491 0.08 -12.48 3.56
N LEU A 492 1.30 -12.09 3.26
CA LEU A 492 1.75 -11.76 1.91
C LEU A 492 2.55 -12.94 1.37
N VAL A 493 2.12 -13.50 0.25
CA VAL A 493 2.83 -14.56 -0.46
C VAL A 493 3.60 -13.92 -1.59
N ALA A 494 4.92 -14.05 -1.57
CA ALA A 494 5.81 -13.57 -2.62
C ALA A 494 6.31 -14.75 -3.45
N THR A 495 6.07 -14.72 -4.77
CA THR A 495 6.55 -15.71 -5.72
C THR A 495 7.60 -15.09 -6.64
N VAL A 496 8.74 -15.75 -6.79
CA VAL A 496 9.92 -15.27 -7.53
C VAL A 496 9.93 -15.88 -8.94
N THR A 497 9.96 -15.03 -9.96
CA THR A 497 10.17 -15.45 -11.36
C THR A 497 11.41 -14.75 -11.94
N PRO A 498 12.27 -15.42 -12.72
CA PRO A 498 13.38 -14.76 -13.39
C PRO A 498 12.89 -13.85 -14.51
N LEU A 499 13.58 -12.73 -14.75
CA LEU A 499 13.30 -11.87 -15.89
C LEU A 499 13.74 -12.55 -17.19
N PRO A 500 12.94 -12.45 -18.27
CA PRO A 500 13.30 -13.06 -19.56
C PRO A 500 14.48 -12.34 -20.21
N PHE A 501 15.31 -13.09 -20.93
CA PHE A 501 16.33 -12.51 -21.79
C PHE A 501 15.69 -11.93 -23.06
N LEU A 502 15.71 -10.60 -23.19
CA LEU A 502 15.14 -9.90 -24.35
C LEU A 502 16.19 -9.83 -25.48
N ARG A 503 15.84 -10.32 -26.67
CA ARG A 503 16.60 -10.10 -27.91
C ARG A 503 15.85 -9.10 -28.77
N LEU A 504 16.41 -7.90 -28.92
CA LEU A 504 15.90 -6.90 -29.85
C LEU A 504 16.57 -7.11 -31.22
N GLY A 505 15.77 -7.31 -32.26
CA GLY A 505 16.23 -7.23 -33.65
C GLY A 505 16.01 -5.83 -34.16
N GLU A 506 17.04 -5.21 -34.70
CA GLU A 506 16.95 -3.89 -35.33
C GLU A 506 16.89 -4.08 -36.85
N GLU A 507 15.82 -3.62 -37.47
CA GLU A 507 15.68 -3.58 -38.93
C GLU A 507 15.60 -2.10 -39.36
N PHE A 508 16.58 -1.67 -40.13
CA PHE A 508 16.60 -0.32 -40.69
C PHE A 508 15.80 -0.31 -41.99
N ILE A 509 14.64 0.33 -41.98
CA ILE A 509 13.83 0.55 -43.18
C ILE A 509 14.32 1.81 -43.89
N ASP A 510 14.91 1.66 -45.07
CA ASP A 510 15.34 2.79 -45.90
C ASP A 510 14.11 3.68 -46.25
N PRO A 511 14.15 5.00 -46.01
CA PRO A 511 13.06 5.92 -46.36
C PRO A 511 12.67 5.90 -47.86
N LYS A 512 13.53 5.37 -48.74
CA LYS A 512 13.20 5.16 -50.16
C LYS A 512 12.23 4.00 -50.41
N SER A 513 12.10 3.06 -49.46
CA SER A 513 11.18 1.91 -49.57
C SER A 513 9.69 2.31 -49.51
N HIS A 514 9.39 3.52 -49.03
CA HIS A 514 8.03 4.10 -49.04
C HIS A 514 7.65 4.79 -50.35
N LYS A 515 8.51 4.76 -51.39
CA LYS A 515 8.19 5.33 -52.70
C LYS A 515 7.41 4.32 -53.54
N PHE A 516 6.10 4.53 -53.67
CA PHE A 516 5.26 3.75 -54.56
C PHE A 516 5.43 4.25 -56.01
N VAL A 517 5.80 3.35 -56.92
CA VAL A 517 5.79 3.63 -58.36
C VAL A 517 4.38 3.36 -58.87
N MET A 518 3.64 4.42 -59.20
CA MET A 518 2.35 4.29 -59.89
C MET A 518 2.61 3.89 -61.35
N LYS A 519 2.47 2.61 -61.67
CA LYS A 519 2.48 2.14 -63.06
C LYS A 519 1.15 2.51 -63.70
N LEU A 520 1.09 3.61 -64.45
CA LEU A 520 0.00 3.83 -65.40
C LEU A 520 0.18 2.82 -66.55
N GLN A 521 -0.72 1.85 -66.64
CA GLN A 521 -0.88 1.07 -67.87
C GLN A 521 -1.50 1.99 -68.92
N SER A 522 -0.67 2.49 -69.84
CA SER A 522 -1.14 3.18 -71.03
C SER A 522 -1.60 2.16 -72.07
N GLU A 523 -2.79 1.59 -71.89
CA GLU A 523 -3.50 0.94 -73.01
C GLU A 523 -4.17 2.00 -73.87
N THR A 524 -3.37 2.66 -74.71
CA THR A 524 -3.75 3.13 -76.05
C THR A 524 -2.45 3.44 -76.81
N SER A 525 -1.96 2.47 -77.56
CA SER A 525 -1.04 2.72 -78.67
C SER A 525 -1.81 3.43 -79.79
N VAL A 526 -1.17 4.43 -80.38
CA VAL A 526 -1.60 5.29 -81.49
C VAL A 526 -2.23 4.52 -82.64
#